data_AF-A0A6L2LBV7-F1
#
_entry.id   AF-A0A6L2LBV7-F1
#
_cell.length_a   1.000
_cell.length_b   1.000
_cell.length_c   1.000
_cell.angle_alpha   90.00
_cell.angle_beta   90.00
_cell.angle_gamma   90.00
#
_symmetry.space_group_name_H-M   'P 1'
#
loop_
_entity.id
_entity.type
_entity.pdbx_description
1 polymer ?
#
loop_
_entity_poly.entity_id
_entity_poly.type
_entity_poly.pdbx_seq_one_letter_code
_entity_poly.pdbx_strand_id
1 'polypeptide(L)'
;MYGDDVIPRPSGAPRKSKRQRSSASSSATFGSSKNRVTEFFQEQIQFDREAKIESLDRELAARLAVVELQKRNEDLKILTFDTTGMNPDDAAKIEALKEKTRATYFNF
;
A
#
# COMPACT_ATOMS: atom_id res chain seq x y z
N MET A 1 -11.27 -43.24 20.31
CA MET A 1 -9.85 -43.06 19.96
C MET A 1 -9.80 -42.94 18.45
N TYR A 2 -9.28 -41.81 17.96
CA TYR A 2 -9.39 -41.36 16.56
C TYR A 2 -8.60 -42.25 15.60
N GLY A 3 -9.09 -42.31 14.35
CA GLY A 3 -8.70 -43.24 13.29
C GLY A 3 -7.28 -43.08 12.78
N ASP A 4 -6.60 -44.22 12.70
CA ASP A 4 -5.38 -44.42 11.93
C ASP A 4 -5.72 -44.40 10.43
N ASP A 5 -5.81 -43.21 9.84
CA ASP A 5 -5.79 -43.01 8.39
C ASP A 5 -4.39 -43.34 7.85
N VAL A 6 -4.08 -44.64 7.78
CA VAL A 6 -2.85 -45.14 7.15
C VAL A 6 -3.10 -45.23 5.66
N ILE A 7 -2.69 -44.20 4.93
CA ILE A 7 -2.61 -44.21 3.47
C ILE A 7 -1.80 -45.45 3.02
N PRO A 8 -2.30 -46.30 2.11
CA PRO A 8 -1.54 -47.44 1.63
C PRO A 8 -0.28 -46.97 0.90
N ARG A 9 0.88 -47.53 1.24
CA ARG A 9 2.13 -47.22 0.53
C ARG A 9 1.99 -47.67 -0.94
N PRO A 10 2.37 -46.82 -1.92
CA PRO A 10 2.28 -47.20 -3.33
C PRO A 10 3.22 -48.38 -3.61
N SER A 11 2.74 -49.31 -4.44
CA SER A 11 3.48 -50.50 -4.88
C SER A 11 4.77 -50.09 -5.57
N GLY A 12 5.90 -50.27 -4.88
CA GLY A 12 7.23 -50.06 -5.41
C GLY A 12 7.81 -51.38 -5.93
N ALA A 13 8.33 -51.36 -7.16
CA ALA A 13 9.03 -52.48 -7.81
C ALA A 13 10.10 -53.15 -6.91
N PRO A 14 10.47 -54.43 -7.18
CA PRO A 14 11.23 -55.25 -6.24
C PRO A 14 12.54 -54.60 -5.79
N ARG A 15 12.79 -54.58 -4.47
CA ARG A 15 14.05 -54.12 -3.87
C ARG A 15 15.22 -54.94 -4.41
N LYS A 16 16.18 -54.29 -5.06
CA LYS A 16 17.49 -54.91 -5.38
C LYS A 16 18.23 -55.24 -4.09
N SER A 17 18.83 -56.43 -4.05
CA SER A 17 19.52 -57.01 -2.91
C SER A 17 20.75 -56.19 -2.47
N LYS A 18 20.95 -56.22 -1.15
CA LYS A 18 22.00 -55.58 -0.36
C LYS A 18 23.40 -55.78 -0.97
N ARG A 19 24.10 -54.69 -1.31
CA ARG A 19 25.56 -54.68 -1.48
C ARG A 19 26.21 -53.61 -0.60
N GLN A 20 27.43 -53.96 -0.20
CA GLN A 20 28.21 -53.47 0.93
C GLN A 20 28.42 -51.96 1.00
N ARG A 21 28.55 -51.50 2.26
CA ARG A 21 29.15 -50.22 2.68
C ARG A 21 30.42 -49.90 1.86
N SER A 22 30.40 -48.78 1.17
CA SER A 22 31.60 -47.98 0.90
C SER A 22 31.39 -46.62 1.55
N SER A 23 32.26 -46.30 2.51
CA SER A 23 32.36 -45.00 3.17
C SER A 23 32.75 -43.93 2.15
N ALA A 24 31.75 -43.30 1.53
CA ALA A 24 31.94 -42.05 0.83
C ALA A 24 31.44 -40.94 1.76
N SER A 25 32.38 -40.26 2.41
CA SER A 25 32.16 -38.99 3.10
C SER A 25 31.74 -37.94 2.07
N SER A 26 30.47 -37.95 1.68
CA SER A 26 29.90 -36.88 0.87
C SER A 26 29.55 -35.76 1.83
N SER A 27 30.50 -34.85 2.03
CA SER A 27 30.22 -33.51 2.54
C SER A 27 29.33 -32.82 1.51
N ALA A 28 28.02 -33.05 1.61
CA ALA A 28 27.06 -32.30 0.84
C ALA A 28 27.06 -30.87 1.40
N THR A 29 27.56 -29.94 0.60
CA THR A 29 27.51 -28.50 0.86
C THR A 29 26.06 -28.00 0.82
N PHE A 30 25.25 -28.36 1.83
CA PHE A 30 23.86 -27.91 1.98
C PHE A 30 23.74 -26.44 2.43
N GLY A 31 24.85 -25.73 2.60
CA GLY A 31 24.86 -24.31 2.96
C GLY A 31 24.43 -23.38 1.81
N SER A 32 24.64 -23.77 0.55
CA SER A 32 24.41 -22.88 -0.60
C SER A 32 22.93 -22.72 -0.97
N SER A 33 22.12 -23.78 -0.87
CA SER A 33 20.70 -23.72 -1.26
C SER A 33 19.81 -23.07 -0.20
N LYS A 34 20.13 -23.20 1.09
CA LYS A 34 19.40 -22.53 2.16
C LYS A 34 19.56 -21.01 2.11
N ASN A 35 20.78 -20.53 1.84
CA ASN A 35 21.06 -19.11 1.72
C ASN A 35 20.29 -18.48 0.54
N ARG A 36 20.21 -19.19 -0.59
CA ARG A 36 19.46 -18.73 -1.76
C ARG A 36 17.94 -18.63 -1.52
N VAL A 37 17.37 -19.55 -0.74
CA VAL A 37 15.95 -19.49 -0.36
C VAL A 37 15.70 -18.31 0.59
N THR A 38 16.59 -18.07 1.55
CA THR A 38 16.46 -16.92 2.46
C THR A 38 16.62 -15.58 1.74
N GLU A 39 17.53 -15.48 0.77
CA GLU A 39 17.70 -14.29 -0.07
C GLU A 39 16.44 -13.99 -0.88
N PHE A 40 15.85 -15.01 -1.52
CA PHE A 40 14.60 -14.85 -2.28
C PHE A 40 13.45 -14.33 -1.40
N PHE A 41 13.28 -14.89 -0.19
CA PHE A 41 12.24 -14.39 0.72
C PHE A 41 12.52 -12.96 1.19
N GLN A 42 13.78 -12.58 1.40
CA GLN A 42 14.14 -11.20 1.75
C GLN A 42 13.84 -10.24 0.61
N GLU A 43 14.16 -10.60 -0.63
CA GLU A 43 13.80 -9.81 -1.82
C GLU A 43 12.29 -9.64 -1.93
N GLN A 44 11.51 -10.70 -1.73
CA GLN A 44 10.05 -10.62 -1.76
C GLN A 44 9.50 -9.70 -0.67
N ILE A 45 10.02 -9.78 0.56
CA ILE A 45 9.64 -8.88 1.66
C ILE A 45 9.97 -7.43 1.32
N GLN A 46 11.10 -7.19 0.67
CA GLN A 46 11.54 -5.86 0.27
C GLN A 46 10.59 -5.28 -0.79
N PHE A 47 10.25 -6.05 -1.82
CA PHE A 47 9.27 -5.64 -2.84
C PHE A 47 7.89 -5.36 -2.24
N ASP A 48 7.40 -6.22 -1.34
CA ASP A 48 6.12 -6.02 -0.67
C ASP A 48 6.13 -4.74 0.19
N ARG A 49 7.24 -4.44 0.85
CA ARG A 49 7.40 -3.18 1.61
C ARG A 49 7.33 -1.97 0.69
N GLU A 50 8.07 -1.98 -0.40
CA GLU A 50 8.12 -0.87 -1.36
C GLU A 50 6.75 -0.63 -2.00
N ALA A 51 6.08 -1.70 -2.46
CA ALA A 51 4.73 -1.61 -3.01
C ALA A 51 3.73 -1.06 -1.98
N LYS A 52 3.86 -1.45 -0.71
CA LYS A 52 2.98 -0.95 0.36
C LYS A 52 3.23 0.52 0.66
N ILE A 53 4.48 0.98 0.68
CA ILE A 53 4.83 2.39 0.85
C ILE A 53 4.23 3.20 -0.29
N GLU A 54 4.47 2.79 -1.54
CA GLU A 54 3.94 3.50 -2.71
C GLU A 54 2.40 3.57 -2.69
N SER A 55 1.73 2.49 -2.28
CA SER A 55 0.27 2.49 -2.12
C SER A 55 -0.20 3.49 -1.06
N LEU A 56 0.49 3.56 0.08
CA LEU A 56 0.16 4.49 1.16
C LEU A 56 0.41 5.94 0.75
N ASP A 57 1.51 6.21 0.04
CA ASP A 57 1.82 7.54 -0.46
C ASP A 57 0.78 8.03 -1.46
N ARG A 58 0.34 7.14 -2.38
CA ARG A 58 -0.75 7.44 -3.32
C ARG A 58 -2.06 7.74 -2.60
N GLU A 59 -2.41 6.94 -1.59
CA GLU A 59 -3.62 7.17 -0.80
C GLU A 59 -3.54 8.49 0.00
N LEU A 60 -2.39 8.78 0.61
CA LEU A 60 -2.15 10.01 1.34
C LEU A 60 -2.29 11.23 0.42
N ALA A 61 -1.67 11.19 -0.77
CA ALA A 61 -1.78 12.26 -1.75
C ALA A 61 -3.24 12.49 -2.18
N ALA A 62 -4.01 11.42 -2.41
CA ALA A 62 -5.43 11.52 -2.74
C ALA A 62 -6.24 12.15 -1.60
N ARG A 63 -5.99 11.75 -0.34
CA ARG A 63 -6.66 12.32 0.84
C ARG A 63 -6.31 13.81 1.01
N LEU A 64 -5.06 14.19 0.82
CA LEU A 64 -4.63 15.59 0.89
C LEU A 64 -5.31 16.44 -0.19
N ALA A 65 -5.40 15.94 -1.42
CA ALA A 65 -6.10 16.63 -2.50
C ALA A 65 -7.59 16.89 -2.16
N VAL A 66 -8.27 15.93 -1.53
CA VAL A 66 -9.65 16.11 -1.07
C VAL A 66 -9.75 17.20 -0.01
N VAL A 67 -8.84 17.23 0.96
CA VAL A 67 -8.81 18.28 2.01
C VAL A 67 -8.57 19.66 1.40
N GLU A 68 -7.65 19.77 0.45
CA GLU A 68 -7.42 21.03 -0.26
C GLU A 68 -8.64 21.50 -1.03
N LEU A 69 -9.34 20.59 -1.73
CA LEU A 69 -10.59 20.91 -2.43
C LEU A 69 -11.69 21.36 -1.45
N GLN A 70 -11.83 20.70 -0.31
CA GLN A 70 -12.78 21.10 0.73
C GLN A 70 -12.47 22.51 1.25
N LYS A 71 -11.21 22.79 1.56
CA LYS A 71 -10.77 24.13 2.01
C LYS A 71 -11.09 25.20 0.96
N ARG A 72 -10.78 24.94 -0.31
CA ARG A 72 -11.11 25.86 -1.41
C ARG A 72 -12.62 26.07 -1.53
N ASN A 73 -13.43 25.01 -1.42
CA ASN A 73 -14.88 25.13 -1.47
C ASN A 73 -15.44 25.98 -0.32
N GLU A 74 -14.94 25.81 0.90
CA GLU A 74 -15.33 26.63 2.04
C GLU A 74 -15.00 28.12 1.80
N ASP A 75 -13.79 28.42 1.31
CA ASP A 75 -13.41 29.78 0.97
C ASP A 75 -14.32 30.39 -0.11
N LEU A 76 -14.69 29.60 -1.13
CA LEU A 76 -15.55 30.06 -2.23
C LEU A 76 -17.00 30.30 -1.83
N LYS A 77 -17.48 29.79 -0.68
CA LYS A 77 -18.86 30.05 -0.20
C LYS A 77 -19.15 31.53 -0.02
N ILE A 78 -18.15 32.38 0.25
CA ILE A 78 -18.36 33.82 0.36
C ILE A 78 -18.93 34.44 -0.92
N LEU A 79 -18.64 33.85 -2.08
CA LEU A 79 -19.07 34.37 -3.38
C LEU A 79 -20.59 34.25 -3.58
N THR A 80 -21.25 33.33 -2.89
CA THR A 80 -22.70 33.12 -2.99
C THR A 80 -23.50 33.94 -1.97
N PHE A 81 -22.82 34.66 -1.08
CA PHE A 81 -23.47 35.39 -0.01
C PHE A 81 -24.22 36.62 -0.56
N ASP A 82 -25.53 36.70 -0.34
CA ASP A 82 -26.33 37.86 -0.76
C ASP A 82 -26.20 39.00 0.26
N THR A 83 -25.83 40.18 -0.22
CA THR A 83 -25.66 41.40 0.59
C THR A 83 -26.89 42.31 0.52
N THR A 84 -27.94 41.91 -0.18
CA THR A 84 -29.17 42.70 -0.32
C THR A 84 -29.82 42.96 1.03
N GLY A 85 -30.08 44.24 1.32
CA GLY A 85 -30.72 44.67 2.58
C GLY A 85 -29.79 44.67 3.80
N MET A 86 -28.49 44.40 3.63
CA MET A 86 -27.50 44.54 4.70
C MET A 86 -27.11 46.00 4.96
N ASN A 87 -26.50 46.25 6.12
CA ASN A 87 -25.82 47.51 6.39
C ASN A 87 -24.76 47.77 5.30
N PRO A 88 -24.70 48.99 4.72
CA PRO A 88 -23.72 49.33 3.68
C PRO A 88 -22.27 49.01 4.04
N ASP A 89 -21.86 49.21 5.29
CA ASP A 89 -20.48 48.96 5.73
C ASP A 89 -20.14 47.47 5.74
N ASP A 90 -21.09 46.62 6.13
CA ASP A 90 -20.89 45.17 6.16
C ASP A 90 -21.00 44.57 4.75
N ALA A 91 -21.92 45.09 3.93
CA ALA A 91 -22.00 44.75 2.52
C ALA A 91 -20.69 45.08 1.80
N ALA A 92 -20.10 46.26 2.04
CA ALA A 92 -18.83 46.65 1.45
C ALA A 92 -17.67 45.73 1.86
N LYS A 93 -17.61 45.30 3.14
CA LYS A 93 -16.60 44.34 3.60
C LYS A 93 -16.75 42.97 2.91
N ILE A 94 -17.98 42.49 2.75
CA ILE A 94 -18.27 41.21 2.10
C ILE A 94 -17.90 41.28 0.61
N GLU A 95 -18.28 42.35 -0.09
CA GLU A 95 -17.90 42.53 -1.49
C GLU A 95 -16.38 42.62 -1.68
N ALA A 96 -15.67 43.34 -0.81
CA ALA A 96 -14.21 43.37 -0.82
C ALA A 96 -13.59 41.97 -0.61
N LEU A 97 -14.18 41.17 0.28
CA LEU A 97 -13.74 39.79 0.52
C LEU A 97 -14.03 38.88 -0.67
N LYS A 98 -15.17 39.04 -1.35
CA LYS A 98 -15.48 38.35 -2.60
C LYS A 98 -14.47 38.69 -3.68
N GLU A 99 -14.12 39.96 -3.83
CA GLU A 99 -13.15 40.39 -4.83
C GLU A 99 -11.76 39.79 -4.59
N LYS A 100 -11.29 39.82 -3.34
CA LYS A 100 -10.03 39.16 -2.94
C LYS A 100 -10.07 37.65 -3.24
N THR A 101 -11.21 37.01 -2.99
CA THR A 101 -11.41 35.58 -3.26
C THR A 101 -11.38 35.30 -4.76
N ARG A 102 -11.98 36.17 -5.59
CA ARG A 102 -11.90 36.08 -7.06
C ARG A 102 -10.48 36.19 -7.57
N ALA A 103 -9.74 37.19 -7.10
CA ALA A 103 -8.33 37.38 -7.46
C ALA A 103 -7.46 36.17 -7.09
N THR A 104 -7.71 35.58 -5.91
CA THR A 104 -6.94 34.44 -5.39
C THR A 104 -7.14 33.15 -6.21
N TYR A 105 -8.37 32.88 -6.66
CA TYR A 105 -8.73 31.59 -7.26
C TYR A 105 -8.98 31.62 -8.77
N PHE A 106 -9.25 32.79 -9.35
CA PHE A 106 -9.64 32.92 -10.75
C PHE A 106 -8.77 33.87 -11.58
N ASN A 107 -7.77 34.54 -10.98
CA ASN A 107 -6.86 35.47 -11.68
C ASN A 107 -7.59 36.53 -12.52
N PHE A 108 -8.66 37.12 -11.98
CA PHE A 108 -9.31 38.30 -12.57
C PHE A 108 -8.56 39.58 -12.22
#